data_AF-A0A7S2FDJ4-F1
#
_entry.id   AF-A0A7S2FDJ4-F1
#
_cell.length_a   1.000
_cell.length_b   1.000
_cell.length_c   1.000
_cell.angle_alpha   90.00
_cell.angle_beta   90.00
_cell.angle_gamma   90.00
#
_symmetry.space_group_name_H-M   'P 1'
#
loop_
_entity.id
_entity.type
_entity.pdbx_description
1 polymer ?
#
loop_
_entity_poly.entity_id
_entity_poly.type
_entity_poly.pdbx_seq_one_letter_code
_entity_poly.pdbx_strand_id
1 'polypeptide(L)'
;GGSVGWSGGGDFISVGSSSSAEELACLKGVGNLYTAHIDKGIYVEQLMRWFRVFPIRSNYLITSLEEFRSDALATYRKLCAFMGVQADEAFASTDALIKQLEKRHNEGHNPNTSPILEESQSLLRDFYRPYNEALFRLLGRSFDWASL
;
A
#
# COMPACT_ATOMS: atom_id res chain seq x y z
N GLY A 1 19.94 32.48 -0.01
CA GLY A 1 20.44 31.95 1.27
C GLY A 1 19.27 31.78 2.21
N GLY A 2 19.12 30.60 2.80
CA GLY A 2 18.02 30.28 3.71
C GLY A 2 17.55 28.83 3.56
N SER A 3 18.44 27.87 3.80
CA SER A 3 18.09 26.45 3.94
C SER A 3 17.55 26.24 5.35
N VAL A 4 16.31 25.77 5.48
CA VAL A 4 15.78 25.30 6.75
C VAL A 4 16.22 23.84 6.90
N GLY A 5 17.32 23.65 7.63
CA GLY A 5 17.87 22.34 7.97
C GLY A 5 16.97 21.63 8.96
N TRP A 6 16.55 20.41 8.63
CA TRP A 6 15.95 19.49 9.59
C TRP A 6 17.11 18.73 10.27
N SER A 7 17.45 19.15 11.48
CA SER A 7 18.43 18.50 12.34
C SER A 7 17.84 17.21 12.90
N GLY A 8 18.51 16.09 12.62
CA GLY A 8 18.15 14.79 13.16
C GLY A 8 18.11 14.80 14.68
N GLY A 9 16.96 14.42 15.23
CA GLY A 9 16.74 14.07 16.62
C GLY A 9 15.70 12.96 16.61
N GLY A 10 16.06 11.79 17.11
CA GLY A 10 15.22 10.61 17.05
C GLY A 10 13.99 10.76 17.93
N ASP A 11 12.82 10.76 17.30
CA ASP A 11 11.61 10.23 17.90
C ASP A 11 11.27 8.97 17.11
N PHE A 12 11.78 7.86 17.62
CA PHE A 12 11.36 6.53 17.20
C PHE A 12 9.87 6.46 17.55
N ILE A 13 8.98 6.54 16.54
CA ILE A 13 7.58 6.16 16.75
C ILE A 13 7.61 4.66 17.07
N SER A 14 7.73 4.34 18.35
CA SER A 14 7.37 3.04 18.87
C SER A 14 5.86 2.93 18.66
N VAL A 15 5.47 2.41 17.51
CA VAL A 15 4.13 1.85 17.36
C VAL A 15 4.13 0.69 18.34
N GLY A 16 3.49 0.92 19.49
CA GLY A 16 3.63 0.10 20.67
C GLY A 16 3.43 -1.38 20.37
N SER A 17 4.40 -2.19 20.78
CA SER A 17 4.32 -3.65 20.80
C SER A 17 3.27 -4.19 21.81
N SER A 18 2.49 -3.31 22.46
CA SER A 18 1.66 -3.64 23.61
C SER A 18 0.16 -3.68 23.35
N SER A 19 -0.33 -3.31 22.15
CA SER A 19 -1.77 -3.45 21.80
C SER A 19 -2.09 -4.74 21.03
N SER A 20 -1.06 -5.51 20.65
CA SER A 20 -1.24 -6.67 19.79
C SER A 20 -2.00 -7.80 20.48
N ALA A 21 -1.79 -8.08 21.76
CA ALA A 21 -2.41 -9.24 22.39
C ALA A 21 -3.94 -9.13 22.58
N GLU A 22 -4.47 -7.94 22.87
CA GLU A 22 -5.90 -7.71 23.07
C GLU A 22 -6.64 -7.44 21.75
N GLU A 23 -6.02 -6.73 20.80
CA GLU A 23 -6.57 -6.56 19.45
C GLU A 23 -6.55 -7.88 18.66
N LEU A 24 -5.57 -8.78 18.90
CA LEU A 24 -5.57 -10.12 18.30
C LEU A 24 -6.58 -11.07 18.94
N ALA A 25 -7.11 -10.73 20.12
CA ALA A 25 -8.13 -11.51 20.80
C ALA A 25 -9.51 -11.43 20.12
N CYS A 26 -9.72 -10.52 19.15
CA CYS A 26 -10.95 -10.51 18.35
C CYS A 26 -10.85 -11.42 17.10
N LEU A 27 -9.64 -11.81 16.69
CA LEU A 27 -9.35 -12.77 15.62
C LEU A 27 -9.16 -14.20 16.16
N LYS A 28 -9.85 -14.56 17.25
CA LYS A 28 -9.80 -15.87 17.93
C LYS A 28 -10.28 -16.99 17.00
N GLY A 29 -9.37 -17.52 16.20
CA GLY A 29 -9.64 -18.61 15.26
C GLY A 29 -8.75 -18.56 14.02
N VAL A 30 -8.16 -17.40 13.73
CA VAL A 30 -7.11 -17.29 12.74
C VAL A 30 -5.86 -17.93 13.36
N GLY A 31 -5.33 -18.98 12.73
CA GLY A 31 -4.01 -19.52 13.07
C GLY A 31 -2.91 -18.48 12.88
N ASN A 32 -1.68 -18.90 12.63
CA ASN A 32 -0.59 -17.98 12.32
C ASN A 32 -1.04 -16.91 11.28
N LEU A 33 -1.04 -15.62 11.66
CA LEU A 33 -1.53 -14.50 10.83
C LEU A 33 -0.84 -14.45 9.45
N TYR A 34 0.40 -14.95 9.37
CA TYR A 34 1.16 -15.16 8.14
C TYR A 34 0.46 -16.10 7.16
N THR A 35 -0.09 -17.20 7.68
CA THR A 35 -0.84 -18.18 6.87
C THR A 35 -2.23 -17.66 6.47
N ALA A 36 -2.75 -16.68 7.20
CA ALA A 36 -4.01 -16.01 6.89
C ALA A 36 -3.85 -14.75 6.01
N HIS A 37 -2.62 -14.45 5.57
CA HIS A 37 -2.30 -13.30 4.71
C HIS A 37 -2.60 -11.92 5.31
N ILE A 38 -2.88 -11.83 6.62
CA ILE A 38 -3.22 -10.57 7.31
C ILE A 38 -1.99 -9.70 7.53
N ASP A 39 -0.89 -10.30 7.98
CA ASP A 39 0.36 -9.59 8.25
C ASP A 39 0.98 -8.92 7.01
N LYS A 40 0.73 -9.48 5.82
CA LYS A 40 1.15 -8.91 4.52
C LYS A 40 0.49 -7.57 4.24
N GLY A 41 -0.68 -7.30 4.81
CA GLY A 41 -1.39 -6.02 4.71
C GLY A 41 -0.83 -4.92 5.60
N ILE A 42 0.09 -5.23 6.54
CA ILE A 42 0.69 -4.24 7.44
C ILE A 42 1.85 -3.52 6.73
N TYR A 43 1.51 -2.62 5.80
CA TYR A 43 2.50 -1.99 4.92
C TYR A 43 3.51 -1.09 5.65
N VAL A 44 3.10 -0.42 6.73
CA VAL A 44 3.97 0.49 7.49
C VAL A 44 5.20 -0.23 8.04
N GLU A 45 5.02 -1.43 8.61
CA GLU A 45 6.13 -2.21 9.15
C GLU A 45 7.08 -2.70 8.06
N GLN A 46 6.52 -3.15 6.95
CA GLN A 46 7.31 -3.63 5.80
C GLN A 46 8.16 -2.49 5.25
N LEU A 47 7.57 -1.32 4.99
CA LEU A 47 8.28 -0.15 4.47
C LEU A 47 9.35 0.34 5.44
N MET A 48 9.08 0.35 6.75
CA MET A 48 10.07 0.74 7.75
C MET A 48 11.32 -0.16 7.73
N ARG A 49 11.18 -1.46 7.43
CA ARG A 49 12.34 -2.37 7.26
C ARG A 49 13.16 -1.98 6.03
N TRP A 50 12.49 -1.68 4.92
CA TRP A 50 13.13 -1.24 3.69
C TRP A 50 13.85 0.11 3.87
N PHE A 51 13.22 1.07 4.54
CA PHE A 51 13.77 2.40 4.78
C PHE A 51 15.00 2.43 5.69
N ARG A 52 15.20 1.39 6.52
CA ARG A 52 16.44 1.21 7.30
C ARG A 52 17.64 0.89 6.43
N VAL A 53 17.42 0.29 5.26
CA VAL A 53 18.49 -0.20 4.37
C VAL A 53 18.69 0.74 3.19
N PHE A 54 17.61 1.23 2.57
CA PHE A 54 17.70 2.15 1.44
C PHE A 54 17.21 3.55 1.82
N PRO A 55 17.95 4.62 1.46
CA PRO A 55 17.55 5.99 1.76
C PRO A 55 16.16 6.35 1.21
N ILE A 56 15.35 7.03 2.03
CA ILE A 56 13.93 7.35 1.75
C ILE A 56 13.73 8.32 0.57
N ARG A 57 14.65 9.28 0.36
CA ARG A 57 14.33 10.52 -0.39
C ARG A 57 14.15 10.38 -1.90
N SER A 58 14.50 9.25 -2.51
CA SER A 58 14.37 9.07 -3.98
C SER A 58 14.22 7.64 -4.48
N ASN A 59 14.28 6.63 -3.60
CA ASN A 59 14.33 5.22 -4.02
C ASN A 59 12.96 4.55 -4.08
N TYR A 60 11.89 5.27 -3.73
CA TYR A 60 10.56 4.69 -3.61
C TYR A 60 9.52 5.52 -4.34
N LEU A 61 8.77 4.84 -5.20
CA LEU A 61 7.50 5.32 -5.70
C LEU A 61 6.41 4.43 -5.12
N ILE A 62 5.58 5.01 -4.27
CA ILE A 62 4.45 4.32 -3.65
C ILE A 62 3.18 4.84 -4.32
N THR A 63 2.42 3.92 -4.89
CA THR A 63 1.18 4.17 -5.66
C THR A 63 0.12 3.16 -5.24
N SER A 64 -1.13 3.46 -5.55
CA SER A 64 -2.27 2.60 -5.27
C SER A 64 -2.93 2.10 -6.57
N LEU A 65 -3.74 1.04 -6.43
CA LEU A 65 -4.53 0.53 -7.55
C LEU A 65 -5.70 1.48 -7.86
N GLU A 66 -6.20 2.20 -6.86
CA GLU A 66 -7.22 3.23 -7.00
C GLU A 66 -6.72 4.38 -7.88
N GLU A 67 -5.50 4.90 -7.63
CA GLU A 67 -4.86 5.89 -8.49
C GLU A 67 -4.70 5.36 -9.92
N PHE A 68 -4.21 4.13 -10.07
CA PHE A 68 -4.06 3.50 -11.38
C PHE A 68 -5.41 3.35 -12.11
N ARG A 69 -6.48 2.97 -11.41
CA ARG A 69 -7.81 2.85 -11.99
C ARG A 69 -8.41 4.21 -12.37
N SER A 70 -8.13 5.25 -11.58
CA SER A 70 -8.62 6.61 -11.85
C SER A 70 -7.95 7.24 -13.06
N ASP A 71 -6.63 7.06 -13.21
CA ASP A 71 -5.86 7.54 -14.36
C ASP A 71 -4.62 6.65 -14.59
N ALA A 72 -4.82 5.61 -15.39
CA ALA A 72 -3.79 4.63 -15.70
C ALA A 72 -2.62 5.26 -16.47
N LEU A 73 -2.90 6.22 -17.36
CA LEU A 73 -1.89 6.87 -18.19
C LEU A 73 -1.00 7.79 -17.38
N ALA A 74 -1.58 8.61 -16.51
CA ALA A 74 -0.80 9.46 -15.59
C ALA A 74 0.05 8.61 -14.64
N THR A 75 -0.52 7.52 -14.10
CA THR A 75 0.21 6.59 -13.22
C THR A 75 1.37 5.92 -13.96
N TYR A 76 1.16 5.47 -15.20
CA TYR A 76 2.21 4.92 -16.07
C TYR A 76 3.33 5.93 -16.31
N ARG A 77 3.00 7.17 -16.70
CA ARG A 77 4.01 8.22 -16.93
C ARG A 77 4.80 8.54 -15.66
N LYS A 78 4.14 8.54 -14.50
CA LYS A 78 4.79 8.71 -13.19
C LYS A 78 5.78 7.58 -12.89
N LEU A 79 5.43 6.33 -13.21
CA LEU A 79 6.33 5.18 -13.10
C LEU A 79 7.55 5.32 -14.03
N CYS A 80 7.35 5.68 -15.30
CA CYS A 80 8.44 5.93 -16.25
C CYS A 80 9.39 7.04 -15.77
N ALA A 81 8.83 8.18 -15.34
CA ALA A 81 9.60 9.31 -14.84
C ALA A 81 10.41 8.93 -13.59
N PHE A 82 9.83 8.16 -12.67
CA PHE A 82 10.53 7.65 -11.49
C PHE A 82 11.69 6.71 -11.85
N MET A 83 11.51 5.84 -12.85
CA MET A 83 12.56 4.95 -13.35
C MET A 83 13.61 5.66 -14.24
N GLY A 84 13.38 6.93 -14.60
CA GLY A 84 14.25 7.67 -15.51
C GLY A 84 14.17 7.21 -16.96
N VAL A 85 13.07 6.57 -17.37
CA VAL A 85 12.85 6.08 -18.75
C VAL A 85 11.82 6.94 -19.47
N GLN A 86 11.94 7.02 -20.79
CA GLN A 86 10.92 7.65 -21.61
C GLN A 86 9.67 6.75 -21.66
N ALA A 87 8.49 7.39 -21.55
CA ALA A 87 7.24 6.69 -21.77
C ALA A 87 7.15 6.26 -23.24
N ASP A 88 6.73 5.03 -23.49
CA ASP A 88 6.60 4.50 -24.85
C ASP A 88 5.39 5.15 -25.53
N GLU A 89 5.56 5.57 -26.78
CA GLU A 89 4.49 6.14 -27.62
C GLU A 89 3.37 5.12 -27.86
N ALA A 90 3.65 3.82 -27.76
CA ALA A 90 2.65 2.76 -27.78
C ALA A 90 1.58 2.91 -26.69
N PHE A 91 1.88 3.64 -25.60
CA PHE A 91 0.95 3.98 -24.52
C PHE A 91 0.63 5.47 -24.48
N ALA A 92 0.65 6.16 -25.63
CA ALA A 92 0.45 7.62 -25.70
C ALA A 92 -0.94 8.10 -25.22
N SER A 93 -1.95 7.22 -25.24
CA SER A 93 -3.31 7.50 -24.79
C SER A 93 -3.87 6.41 -23.88
N THR A 94 -4.92 6.76 -23.11
CA THR A 94 -5.65 5.81 -22.26
C THR A 94 -6.22 4.65 -23.08
N ASP A 95 -6.78 4.92 -24.26
CA ASP A 95 -7.31 3.88 -25.15
C ASP A 95 -6.21 2.93 -25.65
N ALA A 96 -5.03 3.47 -26.02
CA ALA A 96 -3.90 2.65 -26.44
C ALA A 96 -3.39 1.76 -25.29
N LEU A 97 -3.33 2.31 -24.08
CA LEU A 97 -2.97 1.56 -22.88
C LEU A 97 -3.98 0.45 -22.56
N ILE A 98 -5.28 0.77 -22.54
CA ILE A 98 -6.35 -0.20 -22.29
C ILE A 98 -6.30 -1.33 -23.32
N LYS A 99 -6.12 -1.01 -24.61
CA LYS A 99 -6.02 -2.00 -25.68
C LYS A 99 -4.87 -3.00 -25.46
N GLN A 100 -3.76 -2.56 -24.86
CA GLN A 100 -2.66 -3.47 -24.49
C GLN A 100 -3.01 -4.33 -23.26
N LEU A 101 -3.83 -3.83 -22.34
CA LEU A 101 -4.30 -4.53 -21.15
C LEU A 101 -5.44 -5.53 -21.41
N GLU A 102 -6.08 -5.50 -22.59
CA GLU A 102 -7.14 -6.44 -22.97
C GLU A 102 -6.65 -7.90 -22.99
N LYS A 103 -5.36 -8.13 -23.24
CA LYS A 103 -4.75 -9.46 -23.10
C LYS A 103 -4.56 -9.78 -21.63
N ARG A 104 -5.56 -10.44 -21.05
CA ARG A 104 -5.48 -10.98 -19.70
C ARG A 104 -4.49 -12.15 -19.66
N HIS A 105 -3.41 -11.96 -18.91
CA HIS A 105 -2.49 -13.04 -18.54
C HIS A 105 -2.82 -13.50 -17.12
N ASN A 106 -2.78 -14.82 -16.88
CA ASN A 106 -3.07 -15.42 -15.57
C ASN A 106 -4.50 -15.15 -15.06
N GLU A 107 -5.53 -15.52 -15.83
CA GLU A 107 -6.90 -15.56 -15.31
C GLU A 107 -7.01 -16.62 -14.21
N GLY A 108 -6.70 -16.22 -12.98
CA GLY A 108 -6.96 -17.00 -11.79
C GLY A 108 -8.46 -16.97 -11.52
N HIS A 109 -9.18 -17.98 -11.99
CA HIS A 109 -10.55 -18.19 -11.54
C HIS A 109 -10.51 -19.00 -10.24
N ASN A 110 -10.81 -18.36 -9.11
CA ASN A 110 -11.19 -19.09 -7.91
C ASN A 110 -12.73 -19.22 -7.91
N PRO A 111 -13.28 -20.39 -8.32
CA PRO A 111 -14.72 -20.59 -8.35
C PRO A 111 -15.38 -20.51 -6.97
N ASN A 112 -14.58 -20.53 -5.89
CA ASN A 112 -15.05 -20.49 -4.50
C ASN A 112 -14.88 -19.11 -3.84
N THR A 113 -14.88 -18.03 -4.62
CA THR A 113 -14.83 -16.67 -4.02
C THR A 113 -16.21 -16.31 -3.47
N SER A 114 -16.48 -16.65 -2.20
CA SER A 114 -17.66 -16.15 -1.50
C SER A 114 -17.47 -14.68 -1.13
N PRO A 115 -18.54 -13.86 -1.12
CA PRO A 115 -18.48 -12.54 -0.52
C PRO A 115 -17.97 -12.64 0.91
N ILE A 116 -17.08 -11.73 1.28
CA ILE A 116 -16.65 -11.62 2.68
C ILE A 116 -17.84 -11.17 3.54
N LEU A 117 -17.96 -11.73 4.74
CA LEU A 117 -18.99 -11.32 5.70
C LEU A 117 -18.75 -9.89 6.16
N GLU A 118 -19.82 -9.11 6.31
CA GLU A 118 -19.74 -7.70 6.75
C GLU A 118 -19.03 -7.56 8.11
N GLU A 119 -19.30 -8.48 9.04
CA GLU A 119 -18.64 -8.51 10.35
C GLU A 119 -17.13 -8.71 10.20
N SER A 120 -16.69 -9.60 9.32
CA SER A 120 -15.27 -9.82 9.02
C SER A 120 -14.64 -8.59 8.37
N GLN A 121 -15.35 -7.90 7.46
CA GLN A 121 -14.87 -6.65 6.88
C GLN A 121 -14.69 -5.57 7.95
N SER A 122 -15.67 -5.39 8.82
CA SER A 122 -15.59 -4.41 9.91
C SER A 122 -14.42 -4.71 10.83
N LEU A 123 -14.23 -5.98 11.21
CA LEU A 123 -13.14 -6.42 12.05
C LEU A 123 -11.77 -6.12 11.41
N LEU A 124 -11.63 -6.40 10.12
CA LEU A 124 -10.40 -6.13 9.38
C LEU A 124 -10.15 -4.62 9.25
N ARG A 125 -11.19 -3.81 8.99
CA ARG A 125 -11.07 -2.35 8.95
C ARG A 125 -10.55 -1.80 10.27
N ASP A 126 -11.12 -2.24 11.39
CA ASP A 126 -10.70 -1.79 12.71
C ASP A 126 -9.29 -2.27 13.05
N PHE A 127 -8.96 -3.51 12.70
CA PHE A 127 -7.60 -4.04 12.85
C PHE A 127 -6.56 -3.24 12.05
N TYR A 128 -6.82 -2.90 10.77
CA TYR A 128 -5.85 -2.19 9.93
C TYR A 128 -5.79 -0.68 10.19
N ARG A 129 -6.79 -0.08 10.83
CA ARG A 129 -6.89 1.36 11.08
C ARG A 129 -5.60 1.98 11.67
N PRO A 130 -5.06 1.51 12.82
CA PRO A 130 -3.85 2.12 13.39
C PRO A 130 -2.64 2.01 12.47
N TYR A 131 -2.52 0.91 11.72
CA TYR A 131 -1.42 0.70 10.77
C TYR A 131 -1.54 1.60 9.54
N ASN A 132 -2.75 1.79 9.02
CA ASN A 132 -3.03 2.69 7.90
C ASN A 132 -2.76 4.15 8.29
N GLU A 133 -3.17 4.58 9.48
CA GLU A 133 -2.86 5.92 9.99
C GLU A 133 -1.35 6.14 10.16
N ALA A 134 -0.63 5.15 10.68
CA ALA A 134 0.84 5.19 10.77
C ALA A 134 1.50 5.25 9.38
N LEU A 135 1.00 4.47 8.41
CA LEU A 135 1.45 4.51 7.02
C LEU A 135 1.24 5.91 6.43
N PHE A 136 0.06 6.51 6.59
CA PHE A 136 -0.24 7.82 6.01
C PHE A 136 0.65 8.91 6.57
N ARG A 137 0.94 8.88 7.87
CA ARG A 137 1.95 9.75 8.50
C ARG A 137 3.33 9.52 7.92
N LEU A 138 3.75 8.27 7.75
CA LEU A 138 5.05 7.91 7.17
C LEU A 138 5.20 8.43 5.74
N LEU A 139 4.14 8.38 4.95
CA LEU A 139 4.15 8.79 3.54
C LEU A 139 3.85 10.28 3.32
N GLY A 140 3.35 10.98 4.33
CA GLY A 140 2.88 12.36 4.21
C GLY A 140 1.66 12.52 3.29
N ARG A 141 0.92 11.43 3.05
CA ARG A 141 -0.29 11.39 2.22
C ARG A 141 -1.22 10.26 2.68
N SER A 142 -2.50 10.40 2.41
CA SER A 142 -3.50 9.36 2.66
C SER A 142 -3.88 8.60 1.39
N PHE A 143 -4.49 7.44 1.58
CA PHE A 143 -5.21 6.69 0.55
C PHE A 143 -6.66 6.53 0.99
N ASP A 144 -7.57 6.51 0.03
CA ASP A 144 -9.00 6.32 0.28
C ASP A 144 -9.34 4.83 0.45
N TRP A 145 -8.73 4.21 1.47
CA TRP A 145 -9.01 2.81 1.84
C TRP A 145 -10.04 2.71 2.97
N ALA A 146 -10.41 3.84 3.57
CA ALA A 146 -11.39 3.91 4.66
C ALA A 146 -12.85 3.76 4.17
N SER A 147 -13.07 3.77 2.85
CA SER A 147 -14.38 3.68 2.20
C SER A 147 -14.72 2.29 1.64
N LEU A 148 -13.86 1.28 1.84
CA LEU A 148 -14.05 -0.11 1.38
C LEU A 148 -14.64 -1.03 2.46
#